data_AF-A0A351I0W6-F1
#
_entry.id   AF-A0A351I0W6-F1
#
_cell.length_a   1.000
_cell.length_b   1.000
_cell.length_c   1.000
_cell.angle_alpha   90.00
_cell.angle_beta   90.00
_cell.angle_gamma   90.00
#
_symmetry.space_group_name_H-M   'P 1'
#
loop_
_entity.id
_entity.type
_entity.pdbx_description
1 polymer ?
#
loop_
_entity_poly.entity_id
_entity_poly.type
_entity_poly.pdbx_seq_one_letter_code
_entity_poly.pdbx_strand_id
1 'polypeptide(L)'
;MAKMKAAKVARAKRSKARKVSEDPGETKERRTAEQVMETVLMETRVEAETVRLDQWVPIECPHCGEGTELHVIADMDGQSIDGDCTVCCRSYVAHVEIEESEAHVGVEAA
;
A
#
# COMPACT_ATOMS: atom_id res chain seq x y z
N MET A 1 85.71 10.83 3.42
CA MET A 1 85.38 9.85 4.48
C MET A 1 84.14 10.36 5.21
N ALA A 2 83.13 9.50 5.32
CA ALA A 2 81.75 9.80 5.64
C ALA A 2 81.48 10.29 7.08
N LYS A 3 80.40 11.09 7.26
CA LYS A 3 79.24 10.67 8.08
C LYS A 3 78.02 11.58 7.87
N MET A 4 76.89 10.90 7.81
CA MET A 4 75.52 11.31 7.48
C MET A 4 74.90 12.26 8.52
N LYS A 5 73.85 13.00 8.14
CA LYS A 5 72.47 12.74 8.61
C LYS A 5 71.43 13.64 7.92
N ALA A 6 70.40 12.97 7.40
CA ALA A 6 69.23 13.54 6.75
C ALA A 6 68.10 13.83 7.75
N ALA A 7 67.23 14.76 7.34
CA ALA A 7 65.79 14.88 7.58
C ALA A 7 65.25 14.91 9.03
N LYS A 8 64.57 16.01 9.38
CA LYS A 8 63.14 15.94 9.70
C LYS A 8 62.46 17.31 9.70
N VAL A 9 61.64 17.53 8.67
CA VAL A 9 60.52 18.47 8.70
C VAL A 9 59.55 17.98 9.78
N ALA A 10 59.28 18.80 10.79
CA ALA A 10 58.22 18.53 11.76
C ALA A 10 57.12 19.59 11.63
N ARG A 11 56.11 19.21 10.85
CA ARG A 11 54.66 19.45 11.02
C ARG A 11 54.27 20.75 11.73
N ALA A 12 53.74 21.74 11.02
CA ALA A 12 52.36 21.79 10.52
C ALA A 12 51.28 21.72 11.62
N LYS A 13 50.55 22.85 11.70
CA LYS A 13 49.12 22.98 12.05
C LYS A 13 48.76 22.82 13.53
N ARG A 14 49.05 23.88 14.29
CA ARG A 14 48.24 24.27 15.44
C ARG A 14 46.86 24.74 14.96
N SER A 15 45.84 24.20 15.63
CA SER A 15 44.54 24.81 15.91
C SER A 15 43.71 25.29 14.72
N LYS A 16 42.67 24.52 14.38
CA LYS A 16 41.31 24.80 14.87
C LYS A 16 40.44 23.64 14.38
N ALA A 17 40.16 22.68 15.26
CA ALA A 17 39.01 21.82 15.07
C ALA A 17 37.81 22.76 14.93
N ARG A 18 37.31 22.92 13.71
CA ARG A 18 36.07 23.60 13.41
C ARG A 18 35.02 22.74 14.10
N LYS A 19 34.69 23.10 15.34
CA LYS A 19 33.53 22.57 16.04
C LYS A 19 32.37 22.98 15.13
N VAL A 20 31.88 22.04 14.33
CA VAL A 20 30.62 22.19 13.60
C VAL A 20 29.60 22.30 14.73
N SER A 21 29.30 23.54 15.09
CA SER A 21 28.16 23.86 15.92
C SER A 21 26.95 23.49 15.07
N GLU A 22 26.38 22.31 15.32
CA GLU A 22 25.02 22.03 14.88
C GLU A 22 24.15 23.16 15.40
N ASP A 23 23.53 23.87 14.48
CA ASP A 23 22.63 24.97 14.82
C ASP A 23 21.38 24.37 15.49
N PRO A 24 20.95 24.89 16.66
CA PRO A 24 19.77 24.38 17.36
C PRO A 24 18.48 24.55 16.53
N GLY A 25 18.46 25.43 15.53
CA GLY A 25 17.40 25.53 14.53
C GLY A 25 17.40 24.34 13.56
N GLU A 26 18.57 23.94 13.06
CA GLU A 26 18.73 22.84 12.10
C GLU A 26 18.32 21.48 12.70
N THR A 27 18.59 21.26 14.00
CA THR A 27 18.14 20.06 14.72
C THR A 27 16.64 20.05 15.01
N LYS A 28 16.01 21.22 15.17
CA LYS A 28 14.56 21.34 15.35
C LYS A 28 13.83 21.09 14.02
N GLU A 29 14.32 21.66 12.92
CA GLU A 29 13.79 21.42 11.57
C GLU A 29 13.87 19.95 11.14
N ARG A 30 15.00 19.28 11.43
CA ARG A 30 15.15 17.83 11.17
C ARG A 30 14.12 16.99 11.91
N ARG A 31 13.92 17.26 13.21
CA ARG A 31 12.92 16.54 14.01
C ARG A 31 11.50 16.76 13.51
N THR A 32 11.16 17.98 13.10
CA THR A 32 9.85 18.25 12.51
C THR A 32 9.68 17.57 11.16
N ALA A 33 10.73 17.52 10.33
CA ALA A 33 10.67 16.81 9.06
C ALA A 33 10.53 15.28 9.26
N GLU A 34 11.25 14.69 10.21
CA GLU A 34 11.09 13.28 10.59
C GLU A 34 9.67 12.98 11.07
N GLN A 35 9.10 13.85 11.91
CA GLN A 35 7.76 13.68 12.46
C GLN A 35 6.66 13.83 11.39
N VAL A 36 6.84 14.74 10.43
CA VAL A 36 5.95 14.88 9.27
C VAL A 36 6.04 13.66 8.37
N MET A 37 7.25 13.16 8.07
CA MET A 37 7.42 11.94 7.28
C MET A 37 6.78 10.72 7.96
N GLU A 38 6.94 10.58 9.26
CA GLU A 38 6.30 9.51 10.04
C GLU A 38 4.77 9.60 9.96
N THR A 39 4.21 10.81 10.08
CA THR A 39 2.75 11.03 9.99
C THR A 39 2.21 10.68 8.61
N VAL A 40 2.87 11.13 7.54
CA VAL A 40 2.47 10.82 6.15
C VAL A 40 2.56 9.32 5.87
N LEU A 41 3.61 8.64 6.37
CA LEU A 41 3.76 7.20 6.26
C LEU A 41 2.69 6.44 7.06
N MET A 42 2.22 6.98 8.18
CA MET A 42 1.09 6.41 8.93
C MET A 42 -0.23 6.60 8.18
N GLU A 43 -0.51 7.80 7.67
CA GLU A 43 -1.75 8.08 6.92
C GLU A 43 -1.84 7.21 5.64
N THR A 44 -0.75 7.06 4.89
CA THR A 44 -0.71 6.17 3.71
C THR A 44 -0.87 4.68 4.04
N ARG A 45 -0.54 4.23 5.26
CA ARG A 45 -0.83 2.86 5.71
C ARG A 45 -2.32 2.65 5.98
N VAL A 46 -2.97 3.66 6.57
CA VAL A 46 -4.41 3.62 6.87
C VAL A 46 -5.25 3.55 5.58
N GLU A 47 -4.86 4.25 4.52
CA GLU A 47 -5.51 4.12 3.20
C GLU A 47 -5.24 2.76 2.52
N ALA A 48 -4.13 2.09 2.85
CA ALA A 48 -3.78 0.81 2.24
C ALA A 48 -4.44 -0.42 2.90
N GLU A 49 -5.08 -0.24 4.06
CA GLU A 49 -5.78 -1.29 4.80
C GLU A 49 -7.23 -1.51 4.35
N THR A 50 -7.68 -0.84 3.27
CA THR A 50 -8.89 -1.29 2.57
C THR A 50 -8.58 -2.64 1.93
N VAL A 51 -9.20 -3.72 2.42
CA VAL A 51 -9.07 -5.07 1.89
C VAL A 51 -9.25 -5.02 0.37
N ARG A 52 -8.19 -5.28 -0.39
CA ARG A 52 -8.24 -5.39 -1.85
C ARG A 52 -8.89 -6.72 -2.22
N LEU A 53 -10.21 -6.81 -2.06
CA LEU A 53 -10.98 -7.91 -2.59
C LEU A 53 -11.13 -7.70 -4.10
N ASP A 54 -10.58 -8.62 -4.88
CA ASP A 54 -10.68 -8.68 -6.34
C ASP A 54 -10.78 -10.15 -6.73
N GLN A 55 -12.00 -10.67 -6.85
CA GLN A 55 -12.25 -12.10 -7.06
C GLN A 55 -13.28 -12.32 -8.17
N TRP A 56 -13.06 -13.38 -8.95
CA TRP A 56 -14.06 -13.91 -9.88
C TRP A 56 -14.78 -15.07 -9.19
N VAL A 57 -16.09 -14.93 -9.03
CA VAL A 57 -16.94 -15.93 -8.38
C VAL A 57 -17.79 -16.61 -9.46
N PRO A 58 -17.71 -17.96 -9.60
CA PRO A 58 -18.60 -18.68 -10.49
C PRO A 58 -20.00 -18.71 -9.87
N ILE A 59 -20.99 -18.24 -10.62
CA ILE A 59 -22.40 -18.24 -10.26
C ILE A 59 -23.20 -19.05 -11.29
N GLU A 60 -24.30 -19.66 -10.85
CA GLU A 60 -25.15 -20.46 -11.72
C GLU A 60 -26.49 -19.75 -11.97
N CYS A 61 -26.94 -19.74 -13.21
CA CYS A 61 -28.24 -19.15 -13.56
C CYS A 61 -29.39 -19.99 -12.96
N PRO A 62 -30.33 -19.39 -12.20
CA PRO A 62 -31.44 -20.12 -11.57
C PRO A 62 -32.45 -20.68 -12.59
N HIS A 63 -32.40 -20.23 -13.86
CA HIS A 63 -33.35 -20.64 -14.88
C HIS A 63 -32.87 -21.79 -15.76
N CYS A 64 -31.59 -21.79 -16.17
CA CYS A 64 -31.03 -22.79 -17.08
C CYS A 64 -29.86 -23.58 -16.49
N GLY A 65 -29.38 -23.21 -15.30
CA GLY A 65 -28.24 -23.85 -14.64
C GLY A 65 -26.90 -23.57 -15.31
N GLU A 66 -26.80 -22.54 -16.15
CA GLU A 66 -25.53 -22.20 -16.81
C GLU A 66 -24.63 -21.41 -15.88
N GLY A 67 -23.37 -21.81 -15.78
CA GLY A 67 -22.34 -21.14 -15.00
C GLY A 67 -21.81 -19.89 -15.71
N THR A 68 -21.82 -18.75 -15.03
CA THR A 68 -21.17 -17.50 -15.45
C THR A 68 -20.25 -16.98 -14.36
N GLU A 69 -19.34 -16.08 -14.68
CA GLU A 69 -18.37 -15.54 -13.72
C GLU A 69 -18.76 -14.10 -13.36
N LEU A 70 -18.92 -13.82 -12.07
CA LEU A 70 -19.17 -12.48 -11.55
C LEU A 70 -17.87 -11.93 -10.96
N HIS A 71 -17.47 -10.74 -11.42
CA HIS A 71 -16.35 -10.01 -10.82
C HIS A 71 -16.83 -9.27 -9.59
N VAL A 72 -16.30 -9.64 -8.43
CA VAL A 72 -16.63 -9.05 -7.13
C VAL A 72 -15.43 -8.25 -6.62
N ILE A 73 -15.66 -6.97 -6.34
CA ILE A 73 -14.69 -6.08 -5.70
C ILE A 73 -15.18 -5.62 -4.33
N ALA A 74 -14.26 -5.15 -3.48
CA ALA A 74 -14.56 -4.73 -2.10
C ALA A 74 -15.69 -3.68 -1.97
N ASP A 75 -15.90 -2.86 -3.00
CA ASP A 75 -16.93 -1.80 -3.01
C ASP A 75 -18.35 -2.35 -3.23
N MET A 76 -18.48 -3.61 -3.65
CA MET A 76 -19.76 -4.25 -3.99
C MET A 76 -20.42 -4.96 -2.80
N ASP A 77 -19.87 -4.83 -1.59
CA ASP A 77 -20.45 -5.43 -0.38
C ASP A 77 -21.88 -4.92 -0.12
N GLY A 78 -22.81 -5.86 0.08
CA GLY A 78 -24.23 -5.57 0.32
C GLY A 78 -24.99 -5.05 -0.90
N GLN A 79 -24.37 -5.05 -2.09
CA GLN A 79 -25.04 -4.65 -3.32
C GLN A 79 -25.79 -5.82 -3.95
N SER A 80 -26.91 -5.49 -4.61
CA SER A 80 -27.66 -6.41 -5.45
C SER A 80 -27.49 -5.98 -6.90
N ILE A 81 -27.10 -6.90 -7.77
CA ILE A 81 -26.78 -6.64 -9.16
C ILE A 81 -27.82 -7.33 -10.02
N ASP A 82 -28.52 -6.58 -10.86
CA ASP A 82 -29.33 -7.15 -11.93
C ASP A 82 -28.42 -7.58 -13.10
N GLY A 83 -28.62 -8.80 -13.57
CA GLY A 83 -27.89 -9.36 -14.70
C GLY A 83 -28.80 -10.20 -15.58
N ASP A 84 -28.46 -10.29 -16.87
CA ASP A 84 -29.17 -11.13 -17.82
C ASP A 84 -28.32 -12.34 -18.19
N CYS A 85 -28.91 -13.53 -18.16
CA CYS A 85 -28.21 -14.73 -18.61
C CYS A 85 -27.98 -14.67 -20.13
N THR A 86 -26.74 -14.87 -20.57
CA THR A 86 -26.35 -14.85 -21.99
C THR A 86 -26.95 -15.99 -22.83
N VAL A 87 -27.47 -17.03 -22.18
CA VAL A 87 -28.03 -18.22 -22.85
C VAL A 87 -29.53 -18.25 -22.84
N CYS A 88 -30.17 -18.11 -21.68
CA CYS A 88 -31.64 -18.14 -21.60
C CYS A 88 -32.28 -16.75 -21.69
N CYS A 89 -31.49 -15.68 -21.74
CA CYS A 89 -31.94 -14.28 -21.83
C CYS A 89 -32.96 -13.90 -20.74
N ARG A 90 -32.88 -14.56 -19.58
CA ARG A 90 -33.70 -14.23 -18.41
C ARG A 90 -32.87 -13.46 -17.40
N SER A 91 -33.53 -12.49 -16.80
CA SER A 91 -32.98 -11.69 -15.72
C SER A 91 -32.83 -12.52 -14.44
N TYR A 92 -31.77 -12.22 -13.70
CA TYR A 92 -31.48 -12.73 -12.37
C TYR A 92 -30.96 -11.58 -11.51
N VAL A 93 -31.07 -11.74 -10.19
CA VAL A 93 -30.47 -10.83 -9.23
C VAL A 93 -29.37 -11.57 -8.49
N ALA A 94 -28.16 -11.00 -8.47
CA ALA A 94 -27.04 -11.50 -7.69
C ALA A 94 -26.85 -10.62 -6.44
N HIS A 95 -26.96 -11.23 -5.26
CA HIS A 95 -26.71 -10.61 -3.97
C HIS A 95 -25.27 -10.89 -3.56
N VAL A 96 -24.50 -9.83 -3.34
CA VAL A 96 -23.08 -9.92 -2.96
C VAL A 96 -22.94 -9.63 -1.47
N GLU A 97 -22.36 -10.58 -0.73
CA GLU A 97 -22.03 -10.46 0.69
C GLU A 97 -20.55 -10.77 0.88
N ILE A 98 -19.78 -9.86 1.45
CA ILE A 98 -18.34 -10.03 1.69
C ILE A 98 -18.10 -10.24 3.18
N GLU A 99 -17.69 -11.45 3.58
CA GLU A 99 -17.41 -11.81 4.97
C GLU A 99 -15.91 -12.09 5.14
N GLU A 100 -15.22 -11.36 6.04
CA GLU A 100 -13.83 -11.61 6.43
C GLU A 100 -12.82 -11.81 5.25
N SER A 101 -13.08 -11.18 4.09
CA SER A 101 -12.32 -11.28 2.83
C SER A 101 -12.69 -12.46 1.91
N GLU A 102 -13.83 -13.11 2.11
CA GLU A 102 -14.42 -14.09 1.19
C GLU A 102 -15.71 -13.52 0.58
N ALA A 103 -15.86 -13.63 -0.75
CA ALA A 103 -17.06 -13.18 -1.45
C ALA A 103 -18.08 -14.32 -1.53
N HIS A 104 -19.25 -14.11 -0.93
CA HIS A 104 -20.43 -14.95 -1.09
C HIS A 104 -21.39 -14.29 -2.08
N VAL A 105 -21.83 -15.05 -3.09
CA VAL A 105 -22.78 -14.55 -4.09
C VAL A 105 -23.99 -15.47 -4.12
N GLY A 106 -25.13 -14.97 -3.66
CA GLY A 106 -26.43 -15.61 -3.81
C GLY A 106 -27.09 -15.17 -5.11
N VAL A 107 -27.66 -16.10 -5.88
CA VAL A 107 -28.39 -15.75 -7.11
C VAL A 107 -29.85 -16.17 -7.00
N GLU A 108 -30.75 -15.24 -7.29
CA GLU A 108 -32.18 -15.48 -7.35
C GLU A 108 -32.78 -15.08 -8.69
N ALA A 109 -33.93 -15.67 -9.02
CA ALA A 109 -34.67 -15.34 -10.23
C ALA A 109 -35.40 -14.01 -10.04
N ALA A 110 -35.14 -13.05 -10.94
CA ALA A 110 -35.80 -11.74 -10.98
C ALA A 110 -37.25 -11.84 -11.50
#